data_AF-A0A1T4QZ54-F1
#
_entry.id   AF-A0A1T4QZ54-F1
#
_cell.length_a   1.000
_cell.length_b   1.000
_cell.length_c   1.000
_cell.angle_alpha   90.00
_cell.angle_beta   90.00
_cell.angle_gamma   90.00
#
_symmetry.space_group_name_H-M   'P 1'
#
loop_
_entity.id
_entity.type
_entity.pdbx_description
1 polymer ?
#
loop_
_entity_poly.entity_id
_entity_poly.type
_entity_poly.pdbx_seq_one_letter_code
_entity_poly.pdbx_strand_id
1 'polypeptide(L)'
;MKTPVAPWFGRLVSEELSRLYLLRLEYSPSNDTFPAVVEVWVDLLWNSRSWVESLDSKRLRVGFNQLLLSQRTWPKPADLIQSMPDRPPVMALPAPELTPEQKQKNLVRIAELIARLGQPSRRKKDDKSAQA
;
A
#
# COMPACT_ATOMS: atom_id res chain seq x y z
N MET A 1 4.60 -19.61 5.16
CA MET A 1 3.26 -20.15 5.49
C MET A 1 2.28 -19.53 4.52
N LYS A 2 1.49 -20.32 3.77
CA LYS A 2 0.39 -19.77 2.96
C LYS A 2 -0.67 -19.25 3.92
N THR A 3 -0.96 -17.95 3.90
CA THR A 3 -2.06 -17.39 4.70
C THR A 3 -3.36 -17.95 4.15
N PRO A 4 -4.26 -18.52 4.99
CA PRO A 4 -5.54 -19.00 4.50
C PRO A 4 -6.30 -17.85 3.85
N VAL A 5 -6.84 -18.08 2.65
CA VAL A 5 -7.60 -17.07 1.92
C VAL A 5 -8.90 -16.80 2.67
N ALA A 6 -9.20 -15.53 2.92
CA ALA A 6 -10.46 -15.16 3.54
C ALA A 6 -11.66 -15.48 2.62
N PRO A 7 -12.76 -16.07 3.13
CA PRO A 7 -13.89 -16.48 2.30
C PRO A 7 -14.52 -15.36 1.46
N TRP A 8 -14.59 -14.13 2.00
CA TRP A 8 -15.12 -12.96 1.27
C TRP A 8 -14.29 -12.66 0.01
N PHE A 9 -12.98 -12.81 0.09
CA PHE A 9 -12.04 -12.47 -0.97
C PHE A 9 -12.12 -13.49 -2.10
N GLY A 10 -12.01 -14.78 -1.75
CA GLY A 10 -12.11 -15.87 -2.71
C GLY A 10 -13.44 -15.82 -3.46
N ARG A 11 -14.55 -15.65 -2.74
CA ARG A 11 -15.88 -15.55 -3.37
C ARG A 11 -15.98 -14.37 -4.34
N LEU A 12 -15.56 -13.17 -3.91
CA LEU A 12 -15.62 -11.97 -4.73
C LEU A 12 -14.80 -12.13 -6.02
N VAL A 13 -13.55 -12.59 -5.91
CA VAL A 13 -12.67 -12.78 -7.07
C VAL A 13 -13.24 -13.84 -8.02
N SER A 14 -13.75 -14.96 -7.52
CA SER A 14 -14.38 -15.99 -8.34
C SER A 14 -15.63 -15.49 -9.07
N GLU A 15 -16.49 -14.72 -8.38
CA GLU A 15 -17.68 -14.10 -8.97
C GLU A 15 -17.30 -13.17 -10.13
N GLU A 16 -16.36 -12.26 -9.90
CA GLU A 16 -15.97 -11.26 -10.91
C GLU A 16 -15.20 -11.88 -12.09
N LEU A 17 -14.35 -12.88 -11.84
CA LEU A 17 -13.70 -13.65 -12.93
C LEU A 17 -14.70 -14.42 -13.77
N SER A 18 -15.78 -14.92 -13.17
CA SER A 18 -16.86 -15.58 -13.92
C SER A 18 -17.55 -14.58 -14.87
N ARG A 19 -17.78 -13.34 -14.42
CA ARG A 19 -18.32 -12.27 -15.29
C ARG A 19 -17.39 -11.96 -16.45
N LEU A 20 -16.08 -11.91 -16.21
CA LEU A 20 -15.07 -11.69 -17.23
C LEU A 20 -15.02 -12.85 -18.24
N TYR A 21 -15.12 -14.08 -17.75
CA TYR A 21 -15.15 -15.29 -18.57
C TYR A 21 -16.33 -15.32 -19.54
N LEU A 22 -17.49 -14.80 -19.13
CA LEU A 22 -18.66 -14.70 -20.00
C LEU A 22 -18.45 -13.80 -21.22
N LEU A 23 -17.52 -12.84 -21.18
CA LEU A 23 -17.21 -11.97 -22.32
C LEU A 23 -16.42 -12.68 -23.43
N ARG A 24 -15.87 -13.88 -23.16
CA ARG A 24 -15.10 -14.67 -24.14
C ARG A 24 -14.03 -13.85 -24.87
N LEU A 25 -13.26 -13.09 -24.08
CA LEU A 25 -12.14 -12.28 -24.58
C LEU A 25 -11.11 -13.14 -25.32
N GLU A 26 -10.32 -12.51 -26.18
CA GLU A 26 -9.22 -13.20 -26.84
C GLU A 26 -8.25 -13.81 -25.81
N TYR A 27 -7.79 -15.04 -26.09
CA TYR A 27 -6.94 -15.81 -25.17
C TYR A 27 -7.58 -16.14 -23.82
N SER A 28 -8.92 -16.12 -23.71
CA SER A 28 -9.61 -16.61 -22.52
C SER A 28 -9.29 -18.09 -22.27
N PRO A 29 -9.21 -18.53 -21.00
CA PRO A 29 -9.01 -19.94 -20.69
C PRO A 29 -10.15 -20.81 -21.25
N SER A 30 -9.89 -22.11 -21.40
CA SER A 30 -10.95 -23.08 -21.72
C SER A 30 -11.87 -23.29 -20.52
N ASN A 31 -13.05 -23.88 -20.75
CA ASN A 31 -13.98 -24.20 -19.65
C ASN A 31 -13.31 -25.12 -18.60
N ASP A 32 -12.64 -26.16 -19.08
CA ASP A 32 -12.00 -27.16 -18.22
C ASP A 32 -10.86 -26.56 -17.37
N THR A 33 -10.19 -25.52 -17.88
CA THR A 33 -9.07 -24.86 -17.17
C THR A 33 -9.53 -23.66 -16.33
N PHE A 34 -10.74 -23.15 -16.54
CA PHE A 34 -11.23 -21.96 -15.86
C PHE A 34 -11.23 -22.08 -14.32
N PRO A 35 -11.65 -23.22 -13.71
CA PRO A 35 -11.56 -23.38 -12.26
C PRO A 35 -10.14 -23.22 -11.72
N ALA A 36 -9.15 -23.81 -12.39
CA ALA A 36 -7.74 -23.70 -12.00
C ALA A 36 -7.21 -22.27 -12.15
N VAL A 37 -7.65 -21.55 -13.19
CA VAL A 37 -7.31 -20.12 -13.36
C VAL A 37 -7.86 -19.30 -12.20
N VAL A 38 -9.09 -19.54 -11.78
CA VAL A 38 -9.70 -18.86 -10.63
C VAL A 38 -8.88 -19.09 -9.35
N GLU A 39 -8.49 -20.34 -9.07
CA GLU A 39 -7.65 -20.67 -7.92
C GLU A 39 -6.31 -19.93 -7.94
N VAL A 40 -5.63 -19.91 -9.10
CA VAL A 40 -4.36 -19.20 -9.28
C VAL A 40 -4.52 -17.70 -9.06
N TRP A 41 -5.59 -17.10 -9.58
CA TRP A 41 -5.88 -15.68 -9.38
C TRP A 41 -6.11 -15.36 -7.91
N VAL A 42 -6.91 -16.16 -7.22
CA VAL A 42 -7.20 -16.00 -5.79
C VAL A 42 -5.91 -16.09 -4.98
N ASP A 43 -5.07 -17.12 -5.20
CA ASP A 43 -3.81 -17.31 -4.48
C ASP A 43 -2.84 -16.14 -4.76
N LEU A 44 -2.63 -15.76 -6.03
CA LEU A 44 -1.71 -14.68 -6.38
C LEU A 44 -2.16 -13.33 -5.83
N LEU A 45 -3.43 -12.98 -5.98
CA LEU A 45 -3.93 -11.69 -5.51
C LEU A 45 -3.91 -11.63 -3.98
N TRP A 46 -4.32 -12.70 -3.29
CA TRP A 46 -4.31 -12.76 -1.82
C TRP A 46 -2.91 -12.55 -1.24
N ASN A 47 -1.90 -13.17 -1.85
CA ASN A 47 -0.52 -13.05 -1.40
C ASN A 47 0.19 -11.77 -1.90
N SER A 48 -0.44 -10.96 -2.78
CA SER A 48 0.18 -9.76 -3.33
C SER A 48 0.25 -8.58 -2.35
N ARG A 49 -0.69 -8.49 -1.41
CA ARG A 49 -0.80 -7.41 -0.41
C ARG A 49 -1.76 -7.79 0.71
N SER A 50 -1.76 -7.04 1.80
CA SER A 50 -2.78 -7.19 2.84
C SER A 50 -4.12 -6.62 2.39
N TRP A 51 -5.19 -7.40 2.50
CA TRP A 51 -6.56 -7.02 2.11
C TRP A 51 -7.46 -6.84 3.33
N VAL A 52 -8.32 -5.82 3.28
CA VAL A 52 -9.30 -5.50 4.33
C VAL A 52 -10.67 -5.38 3.68
N GLU A 53 -11.61 -6.25 4.04
CA GLU A 53 -12.92 -6.36 3.40
C GLU A 53 -13.66 -5.02 3.31
N SER A 54 -13.70 -4.27 4.41
CA SER A 54 -14.40 -2.98 4.50
C SER A 54 -13.81 -1.89 3.59
N LEU A 55 -12.52 -1.98 3.26
CA LEU A 55 -11.82 -1.00 2.43
C LEU A 55 -11.70 -1.44 0.98
N ASP A 56 -11.57 -2.75 0.74
CA ASP A 56 -11.11 -3.27 -0.54
C ASP A 56 -12.20 -3.95 -1.37
N SER A 57 -13.29 -4.46 -0.77
CA SER A 57 -14.34 -5.16 -1.53
C SER A 57 -14.92 -4.28 -2.65
N LYS A 58 -15.24 -3.01 -2.36
CA LYS A 58 -15.72 -2.07 -3.37
C LYS A 58 -14.65 -1.75 -4.41
N ARG A 59 -13.40 -1.58 -3.99
CA ARG A 59 -12.26 -1.24 -4.87
C ARG A 59 -11.99 -2.36 -5.87
N LEU A 60 -12.02 -3.61 -5.42
CA LEU A 60 -11.89 -4.79 -6.27
C LEU A 60 -12.99 -4.83 -7.33
N ARG A 61 -14.25 -4.68 -6.93
CA ARG A 61 -15.38 -4.64 -7.88
C ARG A 61 -15.24 -3.52 -8.91
N VAL A 62 -14.79 -2.34 -8.48
CA VAL A 62 -14.51 -1.23 -9.41
C VAL A 62 -13.39 -1.61 -10.39
N GLY A 63 -12.29 -2.20 -9.92
CA GLY A 63 -11.21 -2.66 -10.81
C GLY A 63 -11.68 -3.70 -11.82
N PHE A 64 -12.41 -4.73 -11.38
CA PHE A 64 -12.99 -5.72 -12.29
C PHE A 64 -13.96 -5.11 -13.29
N ASN A 65 -14.80 -4.17 -12.88
CA ASN A 65 -15.68 -3.44 -13.81
C ASN A 65 -14.87 -2.66 -14.86
N GLN A 66 -13.73 -2.06 -14.51
CA GLN A 66 -12.86 -1.42 -15.49
C GLN A 66 -12.28 -2.43 -16.48
N LEU A 67 -11.86 -3.61 -16.03
CA LEU A 67 -11.39 -4.67 -16.92
C LEU A 67 -12.50 -5.12 -17.88
N LEU A 68 -13.71 -5.37 -17.36
CA LEU A 68 -14.88 -5.77 -18.17
C LEU A 68 -15.22 -4.76 -19.27
N LEU A 69 -14.99 -3.46 -19.02
CA LEU A 69 -15.31 -2.39 -19.98
C LEU A 69 -14.21 -2.16 -21.02
N SER A 70 -12.95 -2.44 -20.69
CA SER A 70 -11.80 -1.96 -21.47
C SER A 70 -10.96 -3.05 -22.13
N GLN A 71 -10.96 -4.27 -21.59
CA GLN A 71 -10.06 -5.32 -22.05
C GLN A 71 -10.60 -6.04 -23.28
N ARG A 72 -9.73 -6.24 -24.27
CA ARG A 72 -10.01 -7.05 -25.47
C ARG A 72 -9.45 -8.46 -25.37
N THR A 73 -8.37 -8.61 -24.61
CA THR A 73 -7.68 -9.87 -24.33
C THR A 73 -7.87 -10.24 -22.86
N TRP A 74 -7.78 -11.54 -22.55
CA TRP A 74 -7.82 -12.00 -21.17
C TRP A 74 -6.71 -11.33 -20.34
N PRO A 75 -7.06 -10.57 -19.28
CA PRO A 75 -6.09 -9.83 -18.49
C PRO A 75 -5.23 -10.75 -17.62
N LYS A 76 -4.17 -10.19 -17.05
CA LYS A 76 -3.36 -10.79 -15.99
C LYS A 76 -3.76 -10.18 -14.64
N PRO A 77 -3.43 -10.83 -13.50
CA PRO A 77 -3.71 -10.28 -12.17
C PRO A 77 -3.15 -8.87 -11.94
N ALA A 78 -2.01 -8.55 -12.57
CA ALA A 78 -1.40 -7.22 -12.49
C ALA A 78 -2.28 -6.11 -13.08
N ASP A 79 -3.03 -6.40 -14.15
CA ASP A 79 -3.90 -5.44 -14.81
C ASP A 79 -5.07 -5.04 -13.89
N LEU A 80 -5.60 -6.00 -13.12
CA LEU A 80 -6.60 -5.72 -12.09
C LEU A 80 -6.05 -4.74 -11.07
N ILE A 81 -4.87 -5.02 -10.53
CA ILE A 81 -4.22 -4.17 -9.53
C ILE A 81 -4.06 -2.72 -10.03
N GLN A 82 -3.65 -2.56 -11.30
CA GLN A 82 -3.46 -1.25 -11.90
C GLN A 82 -4.80 -0.51 -12.12
N SER A 83 -5.86 -1.25 -12.42
CA SER A 83 -7.20 -0.70 -12.64
C SER A 83 -7.95 -0.29 -11.37
N MET A 84 -7.46 -0.74 -10.20
CA MET A 84 -8.12 -0.46 -8.94
C MET A 84 -7.96 1.01 -8.52
N PRO A 85 -9.01 1.66 -8.00
CA PRO A 85 -8.88 2.99 -7.41
C PRO A 85 -7.99 2.95 -6.18
N ASP A 86 -7.34 4.03 -5.80
CA ASP A 86 -6.53 4.11 -4.57
C ASP A 86 -7.36 3.80 -3.32
N ARG A 87 -6.67 3.41 -2.24
CA ARG A 87 -7.34 3.28 -0.94
C ARG A 87 -7.80 4.66 -0.47
N PRO A 88 -8.99 4.75 0.17
CA PRO A 88 -9.40 6.00 0.77
C PRO A 88 -8.34 6.45 1.79
N PRO A 89 -8.00 7.75 1.83
CA PRO A 89 -7.01 8.26 2.75
C PRO A 89 -7.46 7.97 4.18
N VAL A 90 -6.53 7.53 5.03
CA VAL A 90 -6.78 7.42 6.46
C VAL A 90 -7.04 8.84 6.98
N MET A 91 -8.09 9.01 7.78
CA MET A 91 -8.38 10.30 8.41
C MET A 91 -7.13 10.75 9.18
N ALA A 92 -6.58 11.90 8.81
CA ALA A 92 -5.44 12.45 9.51
C ALA A 92 -5.84 12.74 10.96
N LEU A 93 -4.94 12.43 11.89
CA LEU A 93 -5.12 12.90 13.25
C LEU A 93 -5.17 14.43 13.24
N PRO A 94 -6.06 15.06 14.03
CA PRO A 94 -6.04 16.51 14.17
C PRO A 94 -4.65 16.95 14.64
N ALA A 95 -4.21 18.10 14.15
CA ALA A 95 -2.97 18.68 14.61
C ALA A 95 -3.05 18.84 16.15
N PRO A 96 -2.01 18.47 16.91
CA PRO A 96 -2.03 18.63 18.36
C PRO A 96 -2.23 20.11 18.70
N GLU A 97 -3.22 20.40 19.55
CA GLU A 97 -3.45 21.75 20.06
C GLU A 97 -2.30 22.12 21.01
N LEU A 98 -1.41 22.98 20.56
CA LEU A 98 -0.33 23.51 21.37
C LEU A 98 -0.85 24.69 22.21
N THR A 99 -0.76 24.58 23.53
CA THR A 99 -1.00 25.72 24.43
C THR A 99 0.03 26.83 24.20
N PRO A 100 -0.25 28.10 24.57
CA PRO A 100 0.72 29.18 24.48
C PRO A 100 2.05 28.85 25.19
N GLU A 101 2.00 28.20 26.35
CA GLU A 101 3.16 27.78 27.13
C GLU A 101 3.97 26.70 26.41
N GLN A 102 3.29 25.75 25.75
CA GLN A 102 3.93 24.71 24.96
C GLN A 102 4.63 25.29 23.73
N LYS A 103 4.00 26.28 23.05
CA LYS A 103 4.64 26.99 21.93
C LYS A 103 5.92 27.69 22.39
N GLN A 104 5.88 28.39 23.52
CA GLN A 104 7.05 29.09 24.04
C GLN A 104 8.17 28.11 24.43
N LYS A 105 7.84 27.02 25.11
CA LYS A 105 8.81 25.96 25.42
C LYS A 105 9.44 25.36 24.17
N ASN A 106 8.63 25.11 23.14
CA ASN A 106 9.12 24.57 21.87
C ASN A 106 10.06 25.54 21.16
N LEU A 107 9.75 26.85 21.15
CA LEU A 107 10.62 27.86 20.55
C LEU A 107 11.98 27.94 21.25
N VAL A 108 12.00 27.92 22.60
CA VAL A 108 13.25 27.89 23.38
C VAL A 108 14.05 26.62 23.06
N ARG A 109 13.38 25.47 23.02
CA ARG A 109 13.99 24.17 22.69
C ARG A 109 14.62 24.17 21.29
N ILE A 110 13.92 24.74 20.31
CA ILE A 110 14.43 24.86 18.93
C ILE A 110 15.67 25.76 18.89
N ALA A 111 15.66 26.90 19.58
CA ALA A 111 16.79 27.81 19.65
C ALA A 111 18.04 27.14 20.26
N GLU A 112 17.88 26.37 21.34
CA GLU A 112 18.97 25.59 21.96
C GLU A 112 19.57 24.56 21.00
N LEU A 113 18.71 23.85 20.24
CA LEU A 113 19.16 22.83 19.28
C LEU A 113 19.93 23.46 18.12
N ILE A 114 19.46 24.60 17.59
CA ILE A 114 20.17 25.37 16.55
C ILE A 114 21.56 25.79 17.06
N ALA A 115 21.65 26.31 18.28
CA ALA A 115 22.92 26.73 18.86
C ALA A 115 23.91 25.56 19.02
N ARG A 116 23.43 24.37 19.39
CA ARG A 116 24.26 23.16 19.50
C ARG A 116 24.73 22.62 18.16
N LEU A 117 23.89 22.67 17.13
CA LEU A 117 24.24 22.24 15.77
C LEU A 117 25.23 23.21 15.09
N GLY A 118 25.19 24.50 15.45
CA GLY A 118 26.12 25.52 14.96
C GLY A 118 27.50 25.52 15.63
N GLN A 119 27.72 24.72 16.68
CA GLN A 119 29.04 24.64 17.32
C GLN A 119 29.96 23.68 16.56
N PRO A 120 31.15 24.15 16.10
CA PRO A 120 32.10 23.28 15.42
C PRO A 120 32.60 22.20 16.39
N SER A 121 32.57 20.95 15.95
CA SER A 121 33.08 19.80 16.70
C SER A 121 34.55 20.05 17.06
N ARG A 122 34.83 20.35 18.34
CA ARG A 122 36.20 20.42 18.87
C ARG A 122 36.76 19.00 18.91
N ARG A 123 37.30 18.53 17.78
CA ARG A 123 38.33 17.48 17.81
C ARG A 123 39.54 18.05 18.56
N LYS A 124 39.73 17.62 19.82
CA LYS A 124 40.99 17.83 20.56
C LYS A 124 42.12 17.24 19.71
N LYS A 125 43.01 18.10 19.22
CA LYS A 125 44.30 17.71 18.66
C LYS A 125 45.34 17.96 19.75
N ASP A 126 46.03 16.89 20.10
CA ASP A 126 47.16 16.84 21.02
C ASP A 126 48.30 17.77 20.56
N ASP A 127 48.95 18.42 21.52
CA ASP A 127 50.41 18.62 21.61
C ASP A 127 50.69 19.37 22.95
N LYS A 128 51.32 18.78 23.97
CA LYS A 128 52.76 18.47 24.12
C LYS A 128 53.70 19.62 23.74
N SER A 129 54.71 19.80 24.60
CA SER A 129 55.89 20.70 24.54
C SER A 129 55.66 22.10 25.11
N ALA A 130 56.46 22.69 25.99
CA ALA A 130 57.65 22.35 26.77
C ALA A 130 57.83 23.56 27.72
N GLN A 131 57.91 23.43 29.06
CA GLN A 131 59.13 23.20 29.83
C GLN A 131 60.41 23.75 29.20
N ALA A 132 60.71 25.03 29.47
CA ALA A 132 61.96 25.55 30.04
C ALA A 132 61.96 27.09 29.94
#